data_AF-A0A6B0XUU2-F1
#
_entry.id   AF-A0A6B0XUU2-F1
#
_cell.length_a   1.000
_cell.length_b   1.000
_cell.length_c   1.000
_cell.angle_alpha   90.00
_cell.angle_beta   90.00
_cell.angle_gamma   90.00
#
_symmetry.space_group_name_H-M   'P 1'
#
loop_
_entity.id
_entity.type
_entity.pdbx_description
1 polymer ?
#
loop_
_entity_poly.entity_id
_entity_poly.type
_entity_poly.pdbx_seq_one_letter_code
_entity_poly.pdbx_strand_id
1 'polypeptide(L)'
;HVDAAWGGYLTSVFRDPDGGFLSREAIRKEFRHFPSDLVYRAFTSVRHADSVTIDPHKLGFLPYAAGAFVARDREVVDFITQQAAYVFDLGDVEDEVPREDQLRNLGQYILEGSKPGAAAASVAVAHEVLPLHGEGLGRILRHTIRACEYFHASAREAAERLEDRVRLIVPFEPDSNLVCLALNRNGNRSLARMNRFARRVFDGLKVDATRPVQDVRFIGSYTSLRREGGEDGQCGRILCELGIDPATFVAVPARPEEEADHIFILRHTLMNPFLMDGPGGRSYIDLYWDFLEEAIDAALAE
;
A
#
# COMPACT_ATOMS: atom_id res chain seq x y z
N HIS A 1 -0.64 -19.48 -2.37
CA HIS A 1 -1.50 -18.28 -2.50
C HIS A 1 -0.65 -17.02 -2.35
N VAL A 2 -0.91 -15.97 -3.14
CA VAL A 2 -0.30 -14.65 -2.99
C VAL A 2 -1.40 -13.64 -2.68
N ASP A 3 -1.29 -12.95 -1.55
CA ASP A 3 -2.14 -11.78 -1.29
C ASP A 3 -1.54 -10.58 -2.04
N ALA A 4 -2.11 -10.28 -3.20
CA ALA A 4 -1.78 -9.10 -3.99
C ALA A 4 -2.96 -8.12 -4.01
N ALA A 5 -3.77 -8.08 -2.95
CA ALA A 5 -4.96 -7.22 -2.92
C ALA A 5 -4.58 -5.77 -3.22
N TRP A 6 -3.51 -5.28 -2.58
CA TRP A 6 -2.92 -3.98 -2.91
C TRP A 6 -2.08 -4.02 -4.19
N GLY A 7 -1.04 -4.86 -4.21
CA GLY A 7 0.03 -4.78 -5.21
C GLY A 7 -0.28 -5.41 -6.57
N GLY A 8 -1.37 -6.15 -6.73
CA GLY A 8 -1.61 -6.98 -7.92
C GLY A 8 -1.62 -6.19 -9.22
N TYR A 9 -2.22 -5.00 -9.22
CA TYR A 9 -2.25 -4.11 -10.37
C TYR A 9 -0.88 -3.53 -10.74
N LEU A 10 0.08 -3.45 -9.79
CA LEU A 10 1.46 -3.03 -10.09
C LEU A 10 2.15 -4.00 -11.07
N THR A 11 1.67 -5.23 -11.22
CA THR A 11 2.15 -6.18 -12.25
C THR A 11 2.04 -5.58 -13.66
N SER A 12 1.09 -4.67 -13.90
CA SER A 12 0.97 -3.97 -15.19
C SER A 12 2.21 -3.14 -15.54
N VAL A 13 2.98 -2.65 -14.57
CA VAL A 13 4.25 -1.94 -14.79
C VAL A 13 5.32 -2.86 -15.39
N PHE A 14 5.21 -4.16 -15.14
CA PHE A 14 6.17 -5.17 -15.58
C PHE A 14 5.77 -5.87 -16.89
N ARG A 15 4.58 -5.60 -17.42
CA ARG A 15 4.05 -6.29 -18.61
C ARG A 15 4.18 -5.45 -19.87
N ASP A 16 4.48 -6.11 -20.99
CA ASP A 16 4.33 -5.53 -22.32
C ASP A 16 2.89 -5.71 -22.86
N PRO A 17 2.51 -5.01 -23.95
CA PRO A 17 1.19 -5.15 -24.55
C PRO A 17 0.84 -6.56 -25.06
N ASP A 18 1.84 -7.38 -25.39
CA ASP A 18 1.67 -8.75 -25.89
C ASP A 18 1.48 -9.77 -24.73
N GLY A 19 1.50 -9.30 -23.47
CA GLY A 19 1.30 -10.11 -22.28
C GLY A 19 2.59 -10.74 -21.72
N GLY A 20 3.74 -10.45 -22.31
CA GLY A 20 5.06 -10.81 -21.80
C GLY A 20 5.49 -9.95 -20.62
N PHE A 21 6.68 -10.25 -20.09
CA PHE A 21 7.32 -9.44 -19.04
C PHE A 21 8.48 -8.65 -19.63
N LEU A 22 8.52 -7.35 -19.33
CA LEU A 22 9.65 -6.49 -19.62
C LEU A 22 10.89 -6.93 -18.82
N SER A 23 12.08 -6.76 -19.41
CA SER A 23 13.32 -7.00 -18.68
C SER A 23 13.49 -6.00 -17.53
N ARG A 24 14.17 -6.40 -16.45
CA ARG A 24 14.46 -5.50 -15.33
C ARG A 24 15.21 -4.24 -15.79
N GLU A 25 16.13 -4.38 -16.74
CA GLU A 25 16.89 -3.27 -17.30
C GLU A 25 15.98 -2.27 -18.03
N ALA A 26 15.01 -2.76 -18.82
CA ALA A 26 14.06 -1.89 -19.52
C ALA A 26 13.23 -1.05 -18.54
N ILE A 27 12.72 -1.66 -17.46
CA ILE A 27 11.94 -0.95 -16.45
C ILE A 27 12.80 0.08 -15.72
N ARG A 28 14.04 -0.28 -15.34
CA ARG A 28 14.96 0.61 -14.61
C ARG A 28 15.32 1.89 -15.37
N LYS A 29 15.15 1.94 -16.70
CA LYS A 29 15.37 3.18 -17.46
C LYS A 29 14.38 4.29 -17.09
N GLU A 30 13.25 3.93 -16.47
CA GLU A 30 12.16 4.84 -16.13
C GLU A 30 12.15 5.34 -14.69
N PHE A 31 13.06 4.83 -13.86
CA PHE A 31 13.08 5.01 -12.40
C PHE A 31 14.52 5.16 -11.89
N ARG A 32 14.70 5.75 -10.70
CA ARG A 32 16.03 5.89 -10.10
C ARG A 32 16.49 4.62 -9.38
N HIS A 33 15.56 3.95 -8.70
CA HIS A 33 15.84 2.82 -7.82
C HIS A 33 14.98 1.60 -8.16
N PHE A 34 13.70 1.81 -8.46
CA PHE A 34 12.73 0.77 -8.75
C PHE A 34 12.99 0.06 -10.10
N PRO A 35 12.73 -1.26 -10.20
CA PRO A 35 12.58 -2.20 -9.11
C PRO A 35 13.94 -2.68 -8.57
N SER A 36 13.97 -3.00 -7.27
CA SER A 36 15.04 -3.83 -6.70
C SER A 36 15.03 -5.23 -7.35
N ASP A 37 16.10 -6.00 -7.16
CA ASP A 37 16.16 -7.36 -7.71
C ASP A 37 15.08 -8.27 -7.10
N LEU A 38 14.89 -8.13 -5.79
CA LEU A 38 13.86 -8.85 -5.04
C LEU A 38 12.46 -8.50 -5.56
N VAL A 39 12.14 -7.22 -5.71
CA VAL A 39 10.84 -6.75 -6.21
C VAL A 39 10.57 -7.26 -7.62
N TYR A 40 11.56 -7.15 -8.53
CA TYR A 40 11.40 -7.64 -9.89
C TYR A 40 11.11 -9.15 -9.93
N ARG A 41 11.86 -9.95 -9.17
CA ARG A 41 11.64 -11.40 -9.06
C ARG A 41 10.29 -11.72 -8.45
N ALA A 42 9.86 -10.99 -7.43
CA ALA A 42 8.55 -11.19 -6.80
C ALA A 42 7.41 -11.00 -7.81
N PHE A 43 7.37 -9.87 -8.52
CA PHE A 43 6.32 -9.57 -9.50
C PHE A 43 6.31 -10.54 -10.69
N THR A 44 7.49 -10.88 -11.23
CA THR A 44 7.59 -11.82 -12.36
C THR A 44 7.26 -13.26 -11.96
N SER A 45 7.32 -13.58 -10.66
CA SER A 45 7.01 -14.91 -10.12
C SER A 45 5.55 -15.09 -9.70
N VAL A 46 4.71 -14.05 -9.67
CA VAL A 46 3.30 -14.17 -9.24
C VAL A 46 2.52 -15.19 -10.07
N ARG A 47 2.83 -15.33 -11.37
CA ARG A 47 2.24 -16.37 -12.24
C ARG A 47 2.51 -17.80 -11.75
N HIS A 48 3.50 -17.98 -10.87
CA HIS A 48 3.88 -19.25 -10.28
C HIS A 48 3.04 -19.62 -9.04
N ALA A 49 2.16 -18.74 -8.56
CA ALA A 49 1.22 -19.02 -7.48
C ALA A 49 -0.04 -19.76 -7.97
N ASP A 50 -0.61 -20.64 -7.15
CA ASP A 50 -1.85 -21.36 -7.47
C ASP A 50 -3.07 -20.46 -7.42
N SER A 51 -3.02 -19.42 -6.59
CA SER A 51 -4.06 -18.42 -6.48
C SER A 51 -3.51 -17.06 -6.02
N VAL A 52 -4.21 -16.01 -6.42
CA VAL A 52 -3.88 -14.60 -6.15
C VAL A 52 -5.14 -13.85 -5.75
N THR A 53 -5.09 -13.09 -4.67
CA THR A 53 -6.12 -12.08 -4.36
C THR A 53 -5.69 -10.75 -4.98
N ILE A 54 -6.60 -10.03 -5.63
CA ILE A 54 -6.35 -8.71 -6.23
C ILE A 54 -7.60 -7.83 -6.09
N ASP A 55 -7.44 -6.57 -5.69
CA ASP A 55 -8.58 -5.68 -5.48
C ASP A 55 -8.63 -4.55 -6.52
N PRO A 56 -9.59 -4.59 -7.46
CA PRO A 56 -9.89 -3.46 -8.32
C PRO A 56 -10.13 -2.14 -7.58
N HIS A 57 -10.78 -2.17 -6.40
CA HIS A 57 -11.01 -0.97 -5.60
C HIS A 57 -9.80 -0.42 -4.84
N LYS A 58 -8.62 -1.04 -4.99
CA LYS A 58 -7.33 -0.56 -4.46
C LYS A 58 -6.54 0.11 -5.58
N LEU A 59 -5.51 -0.53 -6.11
CA LEU A 59 -4.67 0.03 -7.20
C LEU A 59 -5.26 -0.14 -8.60
N GLY A 60 -6.49 -0.66 -8.72
CA GLY A 60 -7.27 -0.62 -9.95
C GLY A 60 -8.05 0.69 -10.15
N PHE A 61 -8.03 1.60 -9.17
CA PHE A 61 -8.73 2.91 -9.19
C PHE A 61 -10.25 2.81 -9.41
N LEU A 62 -10.87 1.69 -9.02
CA LEU A 62 -12.31 1.49 -9.11
C LEU A 62 -13.02 1.85 -7.79
N PRO A 63 -14.28 2.30 -7.82
CA PRO A 63 -15.06 2.52 -6.60
C PRO A 63 -15.27 1.23 -5.80
N TYR A 64 -15.44 1.38 -4.49
CA TYR A 64 -15.87 0.27 -3.63
C TYR A 64 -17.30 -0.17 -3.97
N ALA A 65 -17.65 -1.45 -3.86
CA ALA A 65 -16.79 -2.60 -3.53
C ALA A 65 -16.47 -3.43 -4.77
N ALA A 66 -15.19 -3.73 -5.00
CA ALA A 66 -14.72 -4.62 -6.07
C ALA A 66 -13.41 -5.32 -5.64
N GLY A 67 -13.51 -6.60 -5.31
CA GLY A 67 -12.41 -7.53 -5.06
C GLY A 67 -12.42 -8.69 -6.05
N ALA A 68 -11.30 -9.39 -6.20
CA ALA A 68 -11.21 -10.56 -7.06
C ALA A 68 -10.25 -11.62 -6.51
N PHE A 69 -10.64 -12.87 -6.71
CA PHE A 69 -9.80 -14.04 -6.52
C PHE A 69 -9.49 -14.64 -7.89
N VAL A 70 -8.21 -14.87 -8.17
CA VAL A 70 -7.73 -15.46 -9.40
C VAL A 70 -7.07 -16.78 -9.06
N ALA A 71 -7.56 -17.87 -9.63
CA ALA A 71 -6.88 -19.15 -9.60
C ALA A 71 -6.10 -19.36 -10.89
N ARG A 72 -4.93 -19.97 -10.78
CA ARG A 72 -4.11 -20.33 -11.94
C ARG A 72 -4.77 -21.42 -12.77
N ASP A 73 -5.39 -22.37 -12.08
CA ASP A 73 -6.12 -23.48 -12.68
C ASP A 73 -7.62 -23.31 -12.41
N ARG A 74 -8.40 -23.41 -13.49
CA ARG A 74 -9.85 -23.31 -13.44
C ARG A 74 -10.47 -24.51 -12.72
N GLU A 75 -9.79 -25.66 -12.67
CA GLU A 75 -10.27 -26.86 -11.96
C GLU A 75 -10.50 -26.64 -10.46
N VAL A 76 -10.00 -25.52 -9.89
CA VAL A 76 -10.29 -25.14 -8.49
C VAL A 76 -11.79 -25.10 -8.20
N VAL A 77 -12.60 -24.77 -9.21
CA VAL A 77 -14.05 -24.63 -9.07
C VAL A 77 -14.69 -25.93 -8.60
N ASP A 78 -14.19 -27.08 -9.05
CA ASP A 78 -14.75 -28.41 -8.75
C ASP A 78 -14.59 -28.78 -7.26
N PHE A 79 -13.61 -28.17 -6.56
CA PHE A 79 -13.40 -28.37 -5.13
C PHE A 79 -14.30 -27.49 -4.25
N ILE A 80 -14.87 -26.42 -4.81
CA ILE A 80 -15.66 -25.42 -4.08
C ILE A 80 -17.13 -25.42 -4.50
N THR A 81 -17.48 -26.15 -5.55
CA THR A 81 -18.86 -26.26 -6.02
C THR A 81 -19.77 -26.76 -4.90
N GLN A 82 -20.83 -26.01 -4.63
CA GLN A 82 -21.95 -26.51 -3.86
C GLN A 82 -23.10 -26.82 -4.82
N GLN A 83 -23.52 -28.08 -4.86
CA GLN A 83 -24.73 -28.47 -5.57
C GLN A 83 -25.94 -27.93 -4.80
N ALA A 84 -26.42 -26.75 -5.20
CA ALA A 84 -27.66 -26.20 -4.68
C ALA A 84 -28.84 -26.92 -5.36
N ALA A 85 -29.43 -27.89 -4.67
CA ALA A 85 -30.49 -28.78 -5.17
C ALA A 85 -31.81 -28.10 -5.63
N TYR A 86 -31.93 -26.77 -5.62
CA TYR A 86 -33.21 -26.08 -5.79
C TYR A 86 -33.22 -24.83 -6.68
N VAL A 87 -32.12 -24.50 -7.38
CA VAL A 87 -32.06 -23.27 -8.22
C VAL A 87 -31.71 -23.55 -9.69
N PHE A 88 -31.23 -24.74 -10.01
CA PHE A 88 -30.78 -25.07 -11.35
C PHE A 88 -31.32 -26.45 -11.74
N ASP A 89 -32.59 -26.49 -12.19
CA ASP A 89 -33.17 -27.66 -12.87
C ASP A 89 -32.46 -27.83 -14.24
N LEU A 90 -31.21 -28.28 -14.20
CA LEU A 90 -30.54 -28.94 -15.32
C LEU A 90 -30.75 -30.45 -15.10
N GLY A 91 -32.01 -30.91 -15.10
CA GLY A 91 -32.31 -32.34 -14.91
C GLY A 91 -31.45 -33.20 -15.84
N ASP A 92 -31.00 -34.38 -15.39
CA ASP A 92 -30.26 -35.49 -16.08
C ASP A 92 -29.28 -35.18 -17.24
N VAL A 93 -28.89 -33.91 -17.48
CA VAL A 93 -28.13 -33.46 -18.65
C VAL A 93 -26.81 -32.79 -18.22
N GLU A 94 -26.45 -32.81 -16.93
CA GLU A 94 -25.18 -32.24 -16.42
C GLU A 94 -23.94 -32.79 -17.18
N ASP A 95 -23.97 -34.04 -17.63
CA ASP A 95 -22.89 -34.69 -18.39
C ASP A 95 -22.83 -34.29 -19.89
N GLU A 96 -23.87 -33.63 -20.44
CA GLU A 96 -23.94 -33.23 -21.85
C GLU A 96 -23.72 -31.71 -22.08
N VAL A 97 -23.74 -30.89 -21.02
CA VAL A 97 -23.54 -29.44 -21.14
C VAL A 97 -22.04 -29.12 -21.18
N PRO A 98 -21.54 -28.39 -22.20
CA PRO A 98 -20.15 -27.95 -22.23
C PRO A 98 -19.79 -27.18 -20.96
N ARG A 99 -18.62 -27.45 -20.40
CA ARG A 99 -18.18 -26.84 -19.13
C ARG A 99 -18.18 -25.31 -19.14
N GLU A 100 -17.96 -24.70 -20.30
CA GLU A 100 -18.06 -23.24 -20.44
C GLU A 100 -19.46 -22.71 -20.16
N ASP A 101 -20.50 -23.44 -20.57
CA ASP A 101 -21.89 -23.09 -20.29
C ASP A 101 -22.25 -23.35 -18.82
N GLN A 102 -21.71 -24.42 -18.21
CA GLN A 102 -21.86 -24.66 -16.77
C GLN A 102 -21.31 -23.49 -15.93
N LEU A 103 -20.14 -22.95 -16.32
CA LEU A 103 -19.48 -21.85 -15.62
C LEU A 103 -20.22 -20.51 -15.70
N ARG A 104 -21.24 -20.37 -16.56
CA ARG A 104 -22.10 -19.18 -16.59
C ARG A 104 -22.95 -19.08 -15.31
N ASN A 105 -23.18 -20.18 -14.61
CA ASN A 105 -23.83 -20.21 -13.30
C ASN A 105 -22.84 -19.86 -12.19
N LEU A 106 -22.20 -18.69 -12.29
CA LEU A 106 -21.10 -18.24 -11.42
C LEU A 106 -21.40 -18.40 -9.91
N GLY A 107 -22.65 -18.27 -9.49
CA GLY A 107 -23.08 -18.43 -8.09
C GLY A 107 -22.77 -19.80 -7.48
N GLN A 108 -22.56 -20.84 -8.28
CA GLN A 108 -22.20 -22.19 -7.81
C GLN A 108 -20.71 -22.32 -7.45
N TYR A 109 -19.87 -21.39 -7.92
CA TYR A 109 -18.41 -21.51 -7.90
C TYR A 109 -17.73 -20.39 -7.10
N ILE A 110 -18.48 -19.68 -6.26
CA ILE A 110 -17.99 -18.57 -5.44
C ILE A 110 -18.52 -18.70 -4.01
N LEU A 111 -17.87 -18.02 -3.06
CA LEU A 111 -18.30 -18.01 -1.66
C LEU A 111 -19.53 -17.14 -1.40
N GLU A 112 -19.73 -16.12 -2.24
CA GLU A 112 -20.84 -15.16 -2.13
C GLU A 112 -22.10 -15.63 -2.89
N GLY A 113 -23.22 -14.91 -2.72
CA GLY A 113 -24.45 -15.16 -3.46
C GLY A 113 -24.71 -14.12 -4.55
N SER A 114 -25.90 -13.50 -4.50
CA SER A 114 -26.27 -12.37 -5.33
C SER A 114 -25.25 -11.23 -5.21
N LYS A 115 -24.85 -10.66 -6.35
CA LYS A 115 -23.81 -9.63 -6.43
C LYS A 115 -24.08 -8.68 -7.60
N PRO A 116 -23.63 -7.41 -7.54
CA PRO A 116 -23.99 -6.42 -8.53
C PRO A 116 -23.23 -6.65 -9.86
N GLY A 117 -23.96 -6.92 -10.94
CA GLY A 117 -23.39 -6.97 -12.30
C GLY A 117 -22.71 -5.65 -12.70
N ALA A 118 -23.14 -4.52 -12.11
CA ALA A 118 -22.51 -3.21 -12.30
C ALA A 118 -21.04 -3.17 -11.86
N ALA A 119 -20.65 -3.92 -10.81
CA ALA A 119 -19.24 -3.98 -10.39
C ALA A 119 -18.39 -4.69 -11.45
N ALA A 120 -18.88 -5.82 -11.99
CA ALA A 120 -18.21 -6.53 -13.08
C ALA A 120 -18.09 -5.67 -14.34
N ALA A 121 -19.16 -4.96 -14.72
CA ALA A 121 -19.15 -4.03 -15.85
C ALA A 121 -18.16 -2.87 -15.64
N SER A 122 -18.10 -2.31 -14.43
CA SER A 122 -17.14 -1.25 -14.10
C SER A 122 -15.70 -1.71 -14.26
N VAL A 123 -15.37 -2.91 -13.76
CA VAL A 123 -14.02 -3.50 -13.90
C VAL A 123 -13.70 -3.76 -15.37
N ALA A 124 -14.63 -4.37 -16.12
CA ALA A 124 -14.44 -4.68 -17.54
C ALA A 124 -14.15 -3.42 -18.37
N VAL A 125 -14.99 -2.38 -18.25
CA VAL A 125 -14.79 -1.10 -18.95
C VAL A 125 -13.47 -0.46 -18.55
N ALA A 126 -13.11 -0.46 -17.26
CA ALA A 126 -11.83 0.08 -16.83
C ALA A 126 -10.64 -0.67 -17.45
N HIS A 127 -10.70 -1.99 -17.57
CA HIS A 127 -9.63 -2.80 -18.17
C HIS A 127 -9.56 -2.66 -19.68
N GLU A 128 -10.67 -2.39 -20.36
CA GLU A 128 -10.69 -2.07 -21.80
C GLU A 128 -10.08 -0.69 -22.08
N VAL A 129 -10.42 0.31 -21.26
CA VAL A 129 -9.90 1.68 -21.41
C VAL A 129 -8.44 1.79 -20.96
N LEU A 130 -8.06 1.08 -19.90
CA LEU A 130 -6.71 1.02 -19.34
C LEU A 130 -6.24 -0.44 -19.28
N PRO A 131 -5.75 -0.99 -20.40
CA PRO A 131 -5.23 -2.36 -20.44
C PRO A 131 -4.18 -2.65 -19.36
N LEU A 132 -4.13 -3.90 -18.89
CA LEU A 132 -3.32 -4.33 -17.74
C LEU A 132 -1.83 -4.56 -18.08
N HIS A 133 -1.23 -3.60 -18.80
CA HIS A 133 0.16 -3.62 -19.21
C HIS A 133 0.81 -2.23 -19.13
N GLY A 134 2.09 -2.15 -19.46
CA GLY A 134 2.92 -0.97 -19.32
C GLY A 134 2.37 0.24 -20.07
N GLU A 135 1.75 0.04 -21.24
CA GLU A 135 1.17 1.15 -22.02
C GLU A 135 -0.27 1.55 -21.62
N GLY A 136 -0.91 0.79 -20.73
CA GLY A 136 -2.26 1.06 -20.21
C GLY A 136 -2.20 1.55 -18.77
N LEU A 137 -2.84 0.82 -17.85
CA LEU A 137 -2.88 1.15 -16.42
C LEU A 137 -1.47 1.30 -15.82
N GLY A 138 -0.49 0.56 -16.34
CA GLY A 138 0.90 0.66 -15.92
C GLY A 138 1.41 2.10 -15.96
N ARG A 139 0.99 2.92 -16.94
CA ARG A 139 1.37 4.35 -17.04
C ARG A 139 0.99 5.13 -15.79
N ILE A 140 -0.25 5.00 -15.32
CA ILE A 140 -0.75 5.68 -14.12
C ILE A 140 0.06 5.23 -12.90
N LEU A 141 0.28 3.92 -12.76
CA LEU A 141 1.02 3.37 -11.63
C LEU A 141 2.49 3.80 -11.63
N ARG A 142 3.13 3.97 -12.80
CA ARG A 142 4.50 4.53 -12.85
C ARG A 142 4.58 5.93 -12.23
N HIS A 143 3.56 6.78 -12.39
CA HIS A 143 3.53 8.10 -11.72
C HIS A 143 3.51 7.96 -10.20
N THR A 144 2.74 7.00 -9.67
CA THR A 144 2.67 6.76 -8.22
C THR A 144 4.00 6.27 -7.64
N ILE A 145 4.71 5.40 -8.37
CA ILE A 145 6.03 4.90 -7.97
C ILE A 145 7.07 6.02 -8.05
N ARG A 146 7.06 6.84 -9.11
CA ARG A 146 7.96 8.01 -9.23
C ARG A 146 7.76 9.02 -8.12
N ALA A 147 6.50 9.29 -7.75
CA ALA A 147 6.19 10.14 -6.60
C ALA A 147 6.77 9.55 -5.29
N CYS A 148 6.73 8.22 -5.13
CA CYS A 148 7.34 7.55 -3.99
C CYS A 148 8.88 7.61 -3.98
N GLU A 149 9.54 7.43 -5.12
CA GLU A 149 10.99 7.62 -5.22
C GLU A 149 11.39 9.06 -4.88
N TYR A 150 10.62 10.04 -5.35
CA TYR A 150 10.84 11.45 -5.05
C TYR A 150 10.64 11.74 -3.56
N PHE A 151 9.56 11.24 -2.95
CA PHE A 151 9.32 11.36 -1.52
C PHE A 151 10.46 10.73 -0.71
N HIS A 152 10.89 9.52 -1.08
CA HIS A 152 11.96 8.80 -0.40
C HIS A 152 13.29 9.56 -0.47
N ALA A 153 13.63 10.11 -1.64
CA ALA A 153 14.84 10.93 -1.80
C ALA A 153 14.75 12.23 -0.99
N SER A 154 13.65 12.98 -1.10
CA SER A 154 13.45 14.24 -0.38
C SER A 154 13.34 14.05 1.14
N ALA A 155 12.93 12.87 1.63
CA ALA A 155 12.97 12.54 3.06
C ALA A 155 14.38 12.59 3.65
N ARG A 156 15.41 12.25 2.86
CA ARG A 156 16.81 12.37 3.29
C ARG A 156 17.23 13.83 3.43
N GLU A 157 16.88 14.66 2.45
CA GLU A 157 17.15 16.11 2.48
C GLU A 157 16.40 16.78 3.64
N ALA A 158 15.17 16.34 3.93
CA ALA A 158 14.41 16.80 5.09
C ALA A 158 15.05 16.34 6.40
N ALA A 159 15.53 15.09 6.49
CA ALA A 159 16.23 14.60 7.68
C ALA A 159 17.49 15.41 8.00
N GLU A 160 18.29 15.76 6.97
CA GLU A 160 19.47 16.61 7.12
C GLU A 160 19.09 18.02 7.59
N ARG A 161 18.07 18.66 7.00
CA ARG A 161 17.59 19.99 7.40
C ARG A 161 17.05 20.05 8.84
N LEU A 162 16.50 18.94 9.31
CA LEU A 162 15.85 18.82 10.62
C LEU A 162 16.78 18.24 11.70
N GLU A 163 18.03 17.90 11.37
CA GLU A 163 18.91 17.08 12.20
C GLU A 163 19.18 17.66 13.59
N ASP A 164 19.21 18.99 13.73
CA ASP A 164 19.41 19.69 15.00
C ASP A 164 18.20 19.59 15.94
N ARG A 165 17.01 19.34 15.39
CA ARG A 165 15.72 19.34 16.13
C ARG A 165 15.20 17.93 16.39
N VAL A 166 15.21 17.08 15.36
CA VAL A 166 14.61 15.75 15.39
C VAL A 166 15.43 14.73 14.60
N ARG A 167 15.32 13.46 14.99
CA ARG A 167 15.70 12.32 14.16
C ARG A 167 14.50 11.96 13.30
N LEU A 168 14.63 12.06 11.99
CA LEU A 168 13.62 11.66 11.00
C LEU A 168 14.21 10.54 10.14
N ILE A 169 13.50 9.41 10.04
CA ILE A 169 13.93 8.28 9.22
C ILE A 169 12.79 7.73 8.37
N VAL A 170 13.19 7.06 7.28
CA VAL A 170 12.31 6.17 6.51
C VAL A 170 12.58 4.74 7.02
N PRO A 171 11.69 4.15 7.86
CA PRO A 171 11.96 2.88 8.52
C PRO A 171 12.00 1.69 7.56
N PHE A 172 11.39 1.80 6.37
CA PHE A 172 11.33 0.74 5.36
C PHE A 172 11.64 1.33 3.99
N GLU A 173 12.60 0.75 3.27
CA GLU A 173 12.80 1.09 1.87
C GLU A 173 11.51 0.75 1.08
N PRO A 174 10.97 1.69 0.27
CA PRO A 174 9.71 1.47 -0.42
C PRO A 174 9.87 0.52 -1.61
N ASP A 175 9.16 -0.60 -1.59
CA ASP A 175 9.09 -1.54 -2.72
C ASP A 175 8.05 -1.14 -3.79
N SER A 176 7.19 -0.15 -3.49
CA SER A 176 6.11 0.32 -4.37
C SER A 176 5.78 1.80 -4.12
N ASN A 177 4.50 2.18 -4.05
CA ASN A 177 4.03 3.54 -3.89
C ASN A 177 3.61 3.88 -2.44
N LEU A 178 4.22 3.22 -1.45
CA LEU A 178 3.97 3.44 -0.03
C LEU A 178 5.28 3.76 0.67
N VAL A 179 5.31 4.87 1.39
CA VAL A 179 6.45 5.31 2.20
C VAL A 179 5.98 5.59 3.62
N CYS A 180 6.85 5.32 4.58
CA CYS A 180 6.61 5.55 5.99
C CYS A 180 7.63 6.53 6.54
N LEU A 181 7.27 7.28 7.58
CA LEU A 181 8.18 8.13 8.34
C LEU A 181 8.07 7.81 9.83
N ALA A 182 9.22 7.74 10.49
CA ALA A 182 9.31 7.72 11.95
C ALA A 182 10.14 8.91 12.42
N LEU A 183 9.71 9.53 13.51
CA LEU A 183 10.31 10.75 14.03
C LEU A 183 10.46 10.70 15.54
N ASN A 184 11.60 11.19 16.02
CA ASN A 184 11.90 11.32 17.45
C ASN A 184 12.54 12.67 17.75
N ARG A 185 12.18 13.26 18.89
CA ARG A 185 12.84 14.47 19.38
C ARG A 185 14.29 14.16 19.77
N ASN A 186 15.22 15.05 19.44
CA ASN A 186 16.61 14.89 19.84
C ASN A 186 16.77 14.77 21.37
N GLY A 187 17.64 13.86 21.79
CA GLY A 187 17.89 13.55 23.21
C GLY A 187 16.82 12.68 23.89
N ASN A 188 15.65 12.46 23.27
CA ASN A 188 14.65 11.55 23.83
C ASN A 188 15.06 10.09 23.62
N ARG A 189 15.09 9.31 24.72
CA ARG A 189 15.35 7.86 24.71
C ARG A 189 14.12 7.00 25.00
N SER A 190 12.97 7.61 25.31
CA SER A 190 11.74 6.89 25.67
C SER A 190 10.84 6.68 24.46
N LEU A 191 10.44 5.42 24.21
CA LEU A 191 9.51 5.10 23.13
C LEU A 191 8.12 5.71 23.35
N ALA A 192 7.61 5.74 24.58
CA ALA A 192 6.32 6.37 24.87
C ALA A 192 6.32 7.87 24.56
N ARG A 193 7.41 8.57 24.92
CA ARG A 193 7.58 10.00 24.59
C ARG A 193 7.70 10.23 23.09
N MET A 194 8.41 9.35 22.38
CA MET A 194 8.48 9.39 20.91
C MET A 194 7.11 9.24 20.28
N ASN A 195 6.32 8.25 20.70
CA ASN A 195 4.98 8.02 20.16
C ASN A 195 4.05 9.21 20.42
N ARG A 196 4.10 9.81 21.62
CA ARG A 196 3.33 11.04 21.92
C ARG A 196 3.76 12.20 21.02
N PHE A 197 5.06 12.40 20.85
CA PHE A 197 5.58 13.44 19.96
C PHE A 197 5.11 13.25 18.51
N ALA A 198 5.30 12.04 17.95
CA ALA A 198 4.87 11.73 16.59
C ALA A 198 3.35 11.82 16.42
N ARG A 199 2.57 11.50 17.47
CA ARG A 199 1.12 11.67 17.48
C ARG A 199 0.71 13.14 17.38
N ARG A 200 1.39 14.04 18.10
CA ARG A 200 1.13 15.49 18.01
C ARG A 200 1.39 16.01 16.60
N VAL A 201 2.47 15.57 15.96
CA VAL A 201 2.73 15.89 14.55
C VAL A 201 1.61 15.35 13.64
N PHE A 202 1.13 14.13 13.90
CA PHE A 202 0.00 13.54 13.17
C PHE A 202 -1.32 14.30 13.35
N ASP A 203 -1.57 14.95 14.49
CA ASP A 203 -2.82 15.67 14.73
C ASP A 203 -3.02 16.83 13.73
N GLY A 204 -1.94 17.38 13.17
CA GLY A 204 -1.99 18.32 12.04
C GLY A 204 -2.50 17.70 10.73
N LEU A 205 -2.35 16.39 10.55
CA LEU A 205 -2.72 15.61 9.36
C LEU A 205 -4.10 14.96 9.46
N LYS A 206 -4.78 15.10 10.60
CA LYS A 206 -6.03 14.42 10.89
C LYS A 206 -7.23 15.26 10.46
N VAL A 207 -8.22 14.60 9.85
CA VAL A 207 -9.57 15.17 9.72
C VAL A 207 -10.28 15.08 11.07
N ASP A 208 -10.73 16.22 11.57
CA ASP A 208 -11.44 16.34 12.83
C ASP A 208 -12.86 16.82 12.52
N ALA A 209 -13.87 16.09 13.00
CA ALA A 209 -15.28 16.42 12.79
C ALA A 209 -15.70 17.75 13.41
N THR A 210 -14.88 18.33 14.30
CA THR A 210 -15.12 19.63 14.93
C THR A 210 -14.70 20.83 14.07
N ARG A 211 -13.97 20.61 12.96
CA ARG A 211 -13.53 21.68 12.04
C ARG A 211 -13.89 21.36 10.58
N PRO A 212 -14.10 22.38 9.72
CA PRO A 212 -14.25 22.18 8.29
C PRO A 212 -13.08 21.39 7.69
N VAL A 213 -13.36 20.42 6.82
CA VAL A 213 -12.31 19.62 6.14
C VAL A 213 -11.45 20.50 5.23
N GLN A 214 -11.99 21.62 4.74
CA GLN A 214 -11.31 22.58 3.88
C GLN A 214 -10.14 23.27 4.59
N ASP A 215 -10.11 23.27 5.92
CA ASP A 215 -9.01 23.86 6.70
C ASP A 215 -7.80 22.92 6.80
N VAL A 216 -7.97 21.64 6.44
CA VAL A 216 -6.89 20.64 6.48
C VAL A 216 -6.08 20.71 5.18
N ARG A 217 -4.87 21.27 5.26
CA ARG A 217 -3.95 21.39 4.10
C ARG A 217 -3.51 20.03 3.55
N PHE A 218 -3.22 19.07 4.44
CA PHE A 218 -2.79 17.72 4.07
C PHE A 218 -3.43 16.69 4.99
N ILE A 219 -3.83 15.55 4.41
CA ILE A 219 -4.41 14.43 5.14
C ILE A 219 -3.42 13.27 5.11
N GLY A 220 -3.13 12.71 6.28
CA GLY A 220 -2.20 11.60 6.44
C GLY A 220 -2.83 10.40 7.11
N SER A 221 -2.08 9.31 7.17
CA SER A 221 -2.42 8.14 7.98
C SER A 221 -1.24 7.77 8.89
N TYR A 222 -1.49 6.91 9.86
CA TYR A 222 -0.45 6.33 10.70
C TYR A 222 -0.68 4.83 10.86
N THR A 223 0.33 4.14 11.35
CA THR A 223 0.25 2.76 11.79
C THR A 223 1.10 2.56 13.04
N SER A 224 0.96 1.39 13.65
CA SER A 224 1.71 0.99 14.84
C SER A 224 2.47 -0.28 14.53
N LEU A 225 3.81 -0.19 14.55
CA LEU A 225 4.67 -1.36 14.40
C LEU A 225 4.80 -2.04 15.76
N ARG A 226 4.16 -3.19 15.91
CA ARG A 226 4.19 -4.01 17.13
C ARG A 226 5.55 -4.70 17.26
N ARG A 227 5.88 -5.12 18.48
CA ARG A 227 7.10 -5.87 18.74
C ARG A 227 7.00 -7.26 18.09
N GLU A 228 7.71 -7.43 16.99
CA GLU A 228 7.85 -8.70 16.29
C GLU A 228 9.35 -9.00 16.09
N GLY A 229 9.79 -10.21 16.45
CA GLY A 229 11.20 -10.61 16.40
C GLY A 229 12.05 -10.23 17.62
N GLY A 230 13.35 -10.56 17.56
CA GLY A 230 14.35 -10.24 18.58
C GLY A 230 14.92 -8.82 18.46
N GLU A 231 15.81 -8.44 19.37
CA GLU A 231 16.44 -7.11 19.43
C GLU A 231 17.29 -6.78 18.18
N ASP A 232 17.88 -7.78 17.52
CA ASP A 232 18.63 -7.61 16.25
C ASP A 232 17.73 -7.52 15.01
N GLY A 233 16.41 -7.51 15.21
CA GLY A 233 15.43 -7.42 14.13
C GLY A 233 15.26 -6.00 13.57
N GLN A 234 14.36 -5.87 12.60
CA GLN A 234 14.04 -4.59 11.95
C GLN A 234 13.61 -3.51 12.94
N CYS A 235 12.86 -3.87 13.99
CA CYS A 235 12.50 -2.94 15.05
C CYS A 235 13.73 -2.39 15.80
N GLY A 236 14.72 -3.23 16.11
CA GLY A 236 15.94 -2.79 16.78
C GLY A 236 16.73 -1.78 15.96
N ARG A 237 16.88 -2.02 14.65
CA ARG A 237 17.48 -1.05 13.72
C ARG A 237 16.73 0.28 13.76
N ILE A 238 15.40 0.26 13.65
CA ILE A 238 14.55 1.47 13.69
C ILE A 238 14.74 2.23 15.01
N LEU A 239 14.74 1.54 16.16
CA LEU A 239 14.96 2.16 17.46
C LEU A 239 16.36 2.78 17.57
N CYS A 240 17.39 2.09 17.08
CA CYS A 240 18.76 2.58 17.08
C CYS A 240 18.89 3.87 16.24
N GLU A 241 18.37 3.88 15.01
CA GLU A 241 18.41 5.06 14.14
C GLU A 241 17.66 6.26 14.75
N LEU A 242 16.53 5.99 15.43
CA LEU A 242 15.75 6.99 16.17
C LEU A 242 16.36 7.39 17.52
N GLY A 243 17.42 6.73 18.00
CA GLY A 243 18.06 7.01 19.28
C GLY A 243 17.23 6.62 20.51
N ILE A 244 16.30 5.68 20.36
CA ILE A 244 15.44 5.15 21.42
C ILE A 244 16.15 4.03 22.16
N ASP A 245 15.94 3.96 23.48
CA ASP A 245 16.39 2.86 24.31
C ASP A 245 15.51 1.62 24.07
N PRO A 246 16.07 0.50 23.55
CA PRO A 246 15.31 -0.72 23.30
C PRO A 246 14.61 -1.28 24.54
N ALA A 247 15.12 -1.00 25.75
CA ALA A 247 14.49 -1.42 27.00
C ALA A 247 13.10 -0.79 27.22
N THR A 248 12.79 0.32 26.52
CA THR A 248 11.48 0.98 26.57
C THR A 248 10.45 0.40 25.59
N PHE A 249 10.85 -0.57 24.75
CA PHE A 249 9.95 -1.28 23.83
C PHE A 249 9.52 -2.63 24.41
N VAL A 250 8.43 -2.63 25.18
CA VAL A 250 7.97 -3.77 25.97
C VAL A 250 6.57 -4.20 25.56
N ALA A 251 6.28 -5.50 25.62
CA ALA A 251 4.96 -6.03 25.24
C ALA A 251 3.84 -5.53 26.15
N VAL A 252 4.14 -5.28 27.43
CA VAL A 252 3.19 -4.78 28.43
C VAL A 252 3.87 -3.64 29.19
N PRO A 253 3.55 -2.37 28.88
CA PRO A 253 4.14 -1.22 29.57
C PRO A 253 3.76 -1.18 31.04
N ALA A 254 4.77 -1.21 31.92
CA ALA A 254 4.57 -0.96 33.36
C ALA A 254 4.72 0.53 33.69
N ARG A 255 5.51 1.26 32.89
CA ARG A 255 5.74 2.71 32.97
C ARG A 255 5.24 3.42 31.70
N PRO A 256 3.93 3.68 31.53
CA PRO A 256 3.36 4.21 30.28
C PRO A 256 3.86 5.61 29.88
N GLU A 257 4.50 6.33 30.80
CA GLU A 257 5.20 7.59 30.55
C GLU A 257 6.53 7.40 29.81
N GLU A 258 7.14 6.20 29.88
CA GLU A 258 8.46 5.88 29.34
C GLU A 258 8.44 4.75 28.30
N GLU A 259 7.63 3.72 28.56
CA GLU A 259 7.54 2.45 27.84
C GLU A 259 6.33 2.38 26.90
N ALA A 260 6.48 1.71 25.76
CA ALA A 260 5.39 1.41 24.85
C ALA A 260 5.53 0.04 24.20
N ASP A 261 4.43 -0.47 23.67
CA ASP A 261 4.28 -1.78 23.01
C ASP A 261 4.24 -1.68 21.47
N HIS A 262 4.50 -0.49 20.93
CA HIS A 262 4.58 -0.24 19.50
C HIS A 262 5.43 0.98 19.17
N ILE A 263 5.90 1.05 17.93
CA ILE A 263 6.50 2.24 17.33
C ILE A 263 5.43 2.93 16.49
N PHE A 264 5.15 4.21 16.77
CA PHE A 264 4.23 5.02 15.99
C PHE A 264 4.91 5.48 14.69
N ILE A 265 4.25 5.23 13.54
CA ILE A 265 4.79 5.49 12.21
C ILE A 265 3.76 6.25 11.38
N LEU A 266 4.16 7.38 10.80
CA LEU A 266 3.37 8.07 9.77
C LEU A 266 3.43 7.24 8.48
N ARG A 267 2.29 7.07 7.81
CA ARG A 267 2.15 6.24 6.62
C ARG A 267 1.54 7.03 5.48
N HIS A 268 2.20 6.98 4.33
CA HIS A 268 1.85 7.72 3.13
C HIS A 268 1.69 6.76 1.96
N THR A 269 0.45 6.59 1.53
CA THR A 269 0.11 5.80 0.35
C THR A 269 -0.11 6.74 -0.82
N LEU A 270 0.84 6.78 -1.75
CA LEU A 270 0.91 7.80 -2.80
C LEU A 270 0.16 7.33 -4.05
N MET A 271 -1.18 7.30 -4.00
CA MET A 271 -2.00 6.85 -5.12
C MET A 271 -2.27 7.93 -6.18
N ASN A 272 -2.19 9.21 -5.81
CA ASN A 272 -2.53 10.29 -6.71
C ASN A 272 -1.43 10.45 -7.78
N PRO A 273 -1.71 10.26 -9.09
CA PRO A 273 -0.69 10.33 -10.13
C PRO A 273 -0.19 11.76 -10.39
N PHE A 274 -0.84 12.78 -9.82
CA PHE A 274 -0.54 14.20 -10.01
C PHE A 274 0.30 14.81 -8.88
N LEU A 275 0.85 14.00 -7.96
CA LEU A 275 1.62 14.53 -6.82
C LEU A 275 2.86 15.33 -7.22
N MET A 276 3.37 15.15 -8.43
CA MET A 276 4.51 15.91 -8.95
C MET A 276 4.12 17.26 -9.57
N ASP A 277 2.83 17.48 -9.85
CA ASP A 277 2.34 18.61 -10.66
C ASP A 277 1.71 19.70 -9.79
N GLY A 278 2.43 20.17 -8.78
CA GLY A 278 1.95 21.22 -7.89
C GLY A 278 2.11 22.64 -8.46
N PRO A 279 1.55 23.65 -7.77
CA PRO A 279 1.59 25.04 -8.19
C PRO A 279 3.00 25.64 -8.09
N GLY A 280 3.28 26.67 -8.90
CA GLY A 280 4.51 27.46 -8.80
C GLY A 280 5.80 26.68 -9.13
N GLY A 281 5.70 25.58 -9.87
CA GLY A 281 6.84 24.73 -10.23
C GLY A 281 7.33 23.81 -9.12
N ARG A 282 6.58 23.68 -8.02
CA ARG A 282 6.85 22.76 -6.91
C ARG A 282 5.91 21.57 -6.96
N SER A 283 6.35 20.41 -6.48
CA SER A 283 5.47 19.25 -6.32
C SER A 283 4.56 19.40 -5.09
N TYR A 284 3.46 18.65 -5.03
CA TYR A 284 2.67 18.55 -3.79
C TYR A 284 3.45 17.88 -2.65
N ILE A 285 4.49 17.10 -2.97
CA ILE A 285 5.40 16.51 -1.99
C ILE A 285 6.29 17.60 -1.35
N ASP A 286 6.74 18.58 -2.13
CA ASP A 286 7.49 19.72 -1.58
C ASP A 286 6.64 20.55 -0.62
N LEU A 287 5.40 20.84 -1.03
CA LEU A 287 4.45 21.55 -0.17
C LEU A 287 4.11 20.74 1.10
N TYR A 288 4.10 19.42 0.99
CA TYR A 288 3.91 18.53 2.14
C TYR A 288 5.08 18.61 3.12
N TRP A 289 6.32 18.70 2.63
CA TRP A 289 7.50 18.84 3.50
C TRP A 289 7.50 20.15 4.28
N ASP A 290 7.14 21.27 3.63
CA ASP A 290 6.98 22.56 4.33
C ASP A 290 5.94 22.45 5.45
N PHE A 291 4.79 21.86 5.13
CA PHE A 291 3.73 21.62 6.10
C PHE A 291 4.20 20.75 7.27
N LEU A 292 4.92 19.65 6.97
CA LEU A 292 5.35 18.70 8.00
C LEU A 292 6.40 19.32 8.92
N GLU A 293 7.29 20.16 8.39
CA GLU A 293 8.24 20.94 9.19
C GLU A 293 7.52 21.91 10.15
N GLU A 294 6.52 22.65 9.67
CA GLU A 294 5.68 23.51 10.51
C GLU A 294 4.98 22.70 11.63
N ALA A 295 4.46 21.51 11.30
CA ALA A 295 3.81 20.63 12.27
C ALA A 295 4.80 20.07 13.31
N ILE A 296 6.03 19.76 12.90
CA ILE A 296 7.12 19.32 13.79
C ILE A 296 7.48 20.46 14.76
N ASP A 297 7.65 21.68 14.26
CA ASP A 297 7.99 22.84 15.08
C ASP A 297 6.91 23.15 16.12
N ALA A 298 5.63 23.10 15.72
CA ALA A 298 4.51 23.23 16.65
C ALA A 298 4.53 22.16 17.74
N ALA A 299 4.79 20.89 17.37
CA ALA A 299 4.86 19.78 18.33
C ALA A 299 6.10 19.81 19.25
N LEU A 300 7.15 20.55 18.88
CA LEU A 300 8.35 20.76 19.69
C LEU A 300 8.18 21.88 20.72
N ALA A 301 7.34 22.88 20.42
CA ALA A 301 7.05 24.02 21.29
C ALA A 301 6.20 23.67 22.53
N GLU A 302 5.50 22.53 22.49
CA GLU A 302 4.71 21.95 23.59
C GLU A 302 5.48 20.93 24.44
#